data_AF-A0A7C7FZN2-F1
#
_entry.id   AF-A0A7C7FZN2-F1
#
_cell.length_a   1.000
_cell.length_b   1.000
_cell.length_c   1.000
_cell.angle_alpha   90.00
_cell.angle_beta   90.00
_cell.angle_gamma   90.00
#
_symmetry.space_group_name_H-M   'P 1'
#
loop_
_entity.id
_entity.type
_entity.pdbx_description
1 polymer ?
#
loop_
_entity_poly.entity_id
_entity_poly.type
_entity_poly.pdbx_seq_one_letter_code
_entity_poly.pdbx_strand_id
1 'polypeptide(L)'
;MDLPIVVSMNPMLYTDRSGQKWAVSGEHWVEVPDALTLDEVGKYMIVEQRETPAVSRDVRSWQVQGSKGNTYTVTDNGGTWTCTCPGFGWRRKCKHVEAQKNESR
;
A
#
# COMPACT_ATOMS: atom_id res chain seq x y z
N MET A 1 26.09 -7.71 21.61
CA MET A 1 24.93 -7.77 20.68
C MET A 1 25.48 -7.45 19.32
N ASP A 2 25.33 -8.37 18.36
CA ASP A 2 25.76 -8.15 16.99
C ASP A 2 24.78 -7.21 16.30
N LEU A 3 25.16 -5.93 16.23
CA LEU A 3 24.46 -4.94 15.42
C LEU A 3 24.90 -5.10 13.95
N PRO A 4 24.03 -4.81 12.97
CA PRO A 4 22.64 -4.35 13.10
C PRO A 4 21.62 -5.49 13.28
N ILE A 5 20.56 -5.22 14.05
CA ILE A 5 19.44 -6.15 14.24
C ILE A 5 18.50 -6.06 13.05
N VAL A 6 18.08 -7.21 12.53
CA VAL A 6 17.11 -7.30 11.45
C VAL A 6 15.70 -7.30 12.03
N VAL A 7 14.85 -6.38 11.58
CA VAL A 7 13.51 -6.12 12.17
C VAL A 7 12.43 -6.10 11.09
N SER A 8 11.21 -6.51 11.43
CA SER A 8 10.08 -6.55 10.48
C SER A 8 9.30 -5.23 10.37
N MET A 9 9.53 -4.30 11.29
CA MET A 9 8.84 -3.00 11.34
C MET A 9 9.86 -1.86 11.33
N ASN A 10 9.48 -0.74 10.72
CA ASN A 10 10.32 0.45 10.73
C ASN A 10 10.61 0.87 12.18
N PRO A 11 11.90 1.02 12.53
CA PRO A 11 12.28 1.40 13.89
C PRO A 11 11.93 2.85 14.18
N MET A 12 11.62 3.13 15.45
CA MET A 12 11.36 4.46 15.97
C MET A 12 12.49 4.88 16.90
N LEU A 13 12.79 6.18 16.92
CA LEU A 13 13.64 6.79 17.94
C LEU A 13 12.78 7.26 19.11
N TYR A 14 13.09 6.76 20.30
CA TYR A 14 12.43 7.10 21.55
C TYR A 14 13.44 7.71 22.53
N THR A 15 13.10 8.83 23.15
CA THR A 15 13.91 9.41 24.23
C THR A 15 13.15 9.25 25.55
N ASP A 16 13.80 8.64 26.54
CA ASP A 16 13.20 8.46 27.85
C ASP A 16 13.25 9.75 28.70
N ARG A 17 12.73 9.68 29.93
CA ARG A 17 12.76 10.82 30.88
C ARG A 17 14.15 11.14 31.43
N SER A 18 15.10 10.22 31.28
CA SER A 18 16.50 10.37 31.70
C SER A 18 17.35 11.03 30.61
N GLY A 19 16.82 11.18 29.39
CA GLY A 19 17.54 11.69 28.23
C GLY A 19 18.26 10.61 27.41
N GLN A 20 18.09 9.33 27.74
CA GLN A 20 18.65 8.24 26.94
C GLN A 20 17.80 8.04 25.68
N LYS A 21 18.45 7.95 24.52
CA LYS A 21 17.81 7.67 23.23
C LYS A 21 17.88 6.18 22.91
N TRP A 22 16.80 5.65 22.35
CA TRP A 22 16.56 4.25 22.03
C TRP A 22 16.10 4.12 20.59
N ALA A 23 16.67 3.18 19.84
CA ALA A 23 16.04 2.65 18.63
C ALA A 23 15.15 1.48 19.04
N VAL A 24 13.88 1.54 18.67
CA VAL A 24 12.87 0.56 19.08
C VAL A 24 12.14 -0.01 17.86
N SER A 25 12.09 -1.32 17.76
CA SER A 25 11.23 -2.03 16.80
C SER A 25 10.71 -3.32 17.42
N GLY A 26 9.42 -3.33 17.77
CA GLY A 26 8.79 -4.45 18.48
C GLY A 26 9.45 -4.72 19.83
N GLU A 27 10.02 -5.92 19.98
CA GLU A 27 10.73 -6.37 21.19
C GLU A 27 12.19 -5.90 21.24
N HIS A 28 12.73 -5.37 20.14
CA HIS A 28 14.12 -4.93 20.08
C HIS A 28 14.23 -3.48 20.56
N TRP A 29 15.02 -3.30 21.63
CA TRP A 29 15.38 -2.00 22.20
C TRP A 29 16.89 -1.88 22.21
N VAL A 30 17.42 -0.94 21.43
CA VAL A 30 18.86 -0.72 21.28
C VAL A 30 19.18 0.68 21.72
N GLU A 31 20.13 0.83 22.64
CA GLU A 31 20.66 2.13 23.04
C GLU A 31 21.36 2.80 21.87
N VAL A 32 21.03 4.06 21.62
CA VAL A 32 21.61 4.84 20.53
C VAL A 32 22.11 6.19 21.03
N PRO A 33 23.12 6.79 20.36
CA PRO A 33 23.58 8.13 20.70
C PRO A 33 22.48 9.17 20.55
N ASP A 34 22.50 10.21 21.39
CA ASP A 34 21.52 11.30 21.33
C ASP A 34 21.57 12.08 19.99
N ALA A 35 22.72 12.13 19.32
CA ALA A 35 22.82 12.76 18.00
C ALA A 35 22.21 11.91 16.85
N LEU A 36 21.79 10.67 17.11
CA LEU A 36 21.28 9.78 16.06
C LEU A 36 19.98 10.34 15.47
N THR A 37 19.94 10.41 14.15
CA THR A 37 18.75 10.75 13.36
C THR A 37 18.10 9.49 12.78
N LEU A 38 16.83 9.60 12.36
CA LEU A 38 16.09 8.47 11.84
C LEU A 38 16.73 7.89 10.56
N ASP A 39 17.37 8.72 9.72
CA ASP A 39 18.08 8.27 8.52
C ASP A 39 19.26 7.34 8.82
N GLU A 40 19.89 7.51 10.00
CA GLU A 40 21.04 6.71 10.41
C GLU A 40 20.68 5.48 11.25
N VAL A 41 19.38 5.29 11.54
CA VAL A 41 18.88 4.16 12.34
C VAL A 41 19.22 2.81 11.72
N GLY A 42 19.42 2.77 10.39
CA GLY A 42 19.85 1.59 9.63
C GLY A 42 21.17 0.98 10.12
N LYS A 43 22.02 1.76 10.81
CA LYS A 43 23.27 1.28 11.43
C LYS A 43 23.01 0.33 12.62
N TYR A 44 21.82 0.43 13.22
CA TYR A 44 21.41 -0.32 14.40
C TYR A 44 20.29 -1.31 14.08
N MET A 45 19.36 -0.94 13.21
CA MET A 45 18.21 -1.75 12.83
C MET A 45 17.97 -1.71 11.32
N ILE A 46 18.06 -2.87 10.67
CA ILE A 46 17.75 -3.03 9.25
C ILE A 46 16.34 -3.61 9.13
N VAL A 47 15.49 -2.96 8.34
CA VAL A 47 14.14 -3.44 8.08
C VAL A 47 14.21 -4.55 7.03
N GLU A 48 13.67 -5.73 7.33
CA GLU A 48 13.46 -6.76 6.31
C GLU A 48 12.52 -6.23 5.26
N GLN A 49 12.98 -6.20 4.01
CA GLN A 49 12.12 -5.85 2.91
C GLN A 49 11.12 -6.98 2.70
N ARG A 50 9.87 -6.75 3.09
CA ARG A 50 8.80 -7.69 2.78
C ARG A 50 8.58 -7.69 1.27
N GLU A 51 8.97 -8.77 0.61
CA GLU A 51 8.58 -9.02 -0.77
C GLU A 51 7.05 -9.08 -0.81
N THR A 52 6.43 -8.08 -1.42
CA THR A 52 5.00 -8.15 -1.69
C THR A 52 4.85 -9.10 -2.86
N PRO A 53 4.14 -10.25 -2.72
CA PRO A 53 3.94 -11.13 -3.86
C PRO A 53 3.28 -10.32 -4.96
N ALA A 54 3.93 -10.27 -6.12
CA ALA A 54 3.39 -9.61 -7.30
C ALA A 54 2.13 -10.38 -7.71
N VAL A 55 0.98 -9.95 -7.23
CA VAL A 55 -0.31 -10.49 -7.66
C VAL A 55 -0.49 -10.05 -9.11
N SER A 56 -0.19 -10.92 -10.06
CA SER A 56 -0.56 -10.74 -11.47
C SER A 56 -2.09 -10.80 -11.54
N ARG A 57 -2.73 -9.65 -11.40
CA ARG A 57 -4.16 -9.53 -11.62
C ARG A 57 -4.36 -9.43 -13.13
N ASP A 58 -5.11 -10.37 -13.71
CA ASP A 58 -5.56 -10.24 -15.10
C ASP A 58 -6.45 -8.99 -15.20
N VAL A 59 -5.86 -7.91 -15.73
CA VAL A 59 -6.60 -6.66 -15.94
C VAL A 59 -7.29 -6.75 -17.28
N ARG A 60 -8.63 -6.76 -17.26
CA ARG A 60 -9.47 -6.75 -18.46
C ARG A 60 -10.12 -5.38 -18.61
N SER A 61 -10.19 -4.86 -19.83
CA SER A 61 -10.79 -3.55 -20.09
C SER A 61 -11.67 -3.58 -21.32
N TRP A 62 -12.83 -2.93 -21.23
CA TRP A 62 -13.83 -2.86 -22.29
C TRP A 62 -14.25 -1.41 -22.54
N GLN A 63 -14.45 -1.06 -23.81
CA GLN A 63 -15.07 0.21 -24.19
C GLN A 63 -16.57 0.02 -24.33
N VAL A 64 -17.34 0.87 -23.65
CA VAL A 64 -18.80 0.81 -23.60
C VAL A 64 -19.40 2.13 -24.05
N GLN A 65 -20.48 2.07 -24.82
CA GLN A 65 -21.24 3.25 -25.21
C GLN A 65 -22.19 3.68 -24.11
N GLY A 66 -22.15 4.96 -23.79
CA GLY A 66 -23.06 5.62 -22.87
C GLY A 66 -24.36 6.04 -23.55
N SER A 67 -25.40 6.29 -22.75
CA SER A 67 -26.74 6.64 -23.25
C SER A 67 -26.80 7.92 -24.09
N LYS A 68 -25.79 8.78 -24.01
CA LYS A 68 -25.69 10.03 -24.78
C LYS A 68 -24.65 9.98 -25.91
N GLY A 69 -24.19 8.77 -26.30
CA GLY A 69 -23.17 8.58 -27.33
C GLY A 69 -21.72 8.77 -26.85
N ASN A 70 -21.50 8.99 -25.56
CA ASN A 70 -20.15 9.07 -24.99
C ASN A 70 -19.58 7.68 -24.76
N THR A 71 -18.31 7.46 -25.10
CA THR A 71 -17.62 6.19 -24.81
C THR A 71 -16.96 6.24 -23.43
N TYR A 72 -17.16 5.19 -22.64
CA TYR A 72 -16.52 5.01 -21.33
C TYR A 72 -15.72 3.73 -21.31
N THR A 73 -14.78 3.61 -20.36
CA THR A 73 -13.96 2.42 -20.17
C THR A 73 -14.38 1.74 -18.88
N VAL A 74 -14.65 0.44 -18.96
CA VAL A 74 -14.86 -0.43 -17.81
C VAL A 74 -13.62 -1.27 -17.65
N THR A 75 -13.08 -1.37 -16.44
CA THR A 75 -11.90 -2.19 -16.13
C THR A 75 -12.22 -3.16 -15.01
N ASP A 76 -11.86 -4.42 -15.18
CA ASP A 76 -11.84 -5.44 -14.13
C ASP A 76 -10.39 -5.73 -13.79
N ASN A 77 -10.00 -5.40 -12.56
CA ASN A 77 -8.68 -5.68 -12.01
C ASN A 77 -8.81 -6.82 -10.98
N GLY A 78 -8.91 -8.05 -11.48
CA GLY A 78 -9.01 -9.26 -10.65
C GLY A 78 -10.16 -9.23 -9.64
N GLY A 79 -11.35 -8.77 -10.06
CA GLY A 79 -12.55 -8.64 -9.21
C GLY A 79 -12.82 -7.20 -8.75
N THR A 80 -11.87 -6.27 -8.92
CA THR A 80 -12.12 -4.85 -8.68
C THR A 80 -12.57 -4.17 -9.95
N TRP A 81 -13.85 -3.80 -10.01
CA TRP A 81 -14.45 -3.18 -11.18
C TRP A 81 -14.45 -1.66 -11.07
N THR A 82 -13.99 -0.99 -12.12
CA THR A 82 -14.01 0.48 -12.26
C THR A 82 -14.63 0.88 -13.58
N CYS A 83 -15.22 2.09 -13.63
CA CYS A 83 -15.69 2.68 -14.87
C CYS A 83 -15.41 4.18 -14.90
N THR A 84 -15.05 4.71 -16.06
CA THR A 84 -14.77 6.15 -16.25
C THR A 84 -16.03 7.01 -16.41
N CYS A 85 -17.24 6.42 -16.35
CA CYS A 85 -18.47 7.18 -16.50
C CYS A 85 -18.77 8.05 -15.26
N PRO A 86 -19.44 9.21 -15.42
CA PRO A 86 -19.80 10.08 -14.30
C PRO A 86 -20.60 9.34 -13.21
N GLY A 87 -21.51 8.44 -13.60
CA GLY A 87 -22.29 7.65 -12.64
C GLY A 87 -21.43 6.83 -11.68
N PHE A 88 -20.34 6.23 -12.17
CA PHE A 88 -19.39 5.52 -11.34
C PHE A 88 -18.53 6.48 -10.51
N GLY A 89 -18.15 7.64 -11.05
CA GLY A 89 -17.45 8.69 -10.30
C GLY A 89 -18.22 9.12 -9.04
N TRP A 90 -19.52 9.39 -9.17
CA TRP A 90 -20.34 9.89 -8.06
C TRP A 90 -20.84 8.80 -7.11
N ARG A 91 -21.17 7.61 -7.61
CA ARG A 91 -21.87 6.57 -6.83
C ARG A 91 -21.07 5.28 -6.63
N ARG A 92 -19.90 5.16 -7.29
CA ARG A 92 -19.09 3.93 -7.37
C ARG A 92 -19.88 2.71 -7.89
N LYS A 93 -21.02 2.97 -8.53
CA LYS A 93 -21.94 1.99 -9.13
C LYS A 93 -22.50 2.58 -10.41
N CYS A 94 -22.53 1.79 -11.47
CA CYS A 94 -23.10 2.21 -12.74
C CYS A 94 -23.60 1.01 -13.53
N LYS A 95 -24.56 1.26 -14.43
CA LYS A 95 -25.15 0.25 -15.31
C LYS A 95 -24.11 -0.43 -16.20
N HIS A 96 -23.04 0.27 -16.59
CA HIS A 96 -22.01 -0.31 -17.46
C HIS A 96 -21.21 -1.42 -16.77
N VAL A 97 -20.81 -1.20 -15.51
CA VAL A 97 -20.12 -2.22 -14.72
C VAL A 97 -21.05 -3.41 -14.46
N GLU A 98 -22.31 -3.15 -14.13
CA GLU A 98 -23.29 -4.23 -13.90
C GLU A 98 -23.56 -5.04 -15.17
N ALA A 99 -23.68 -4.38 -16.32
CA ALA A 99 -23.80 -5.06 -17.61
C ALA A 99 -22.56 -5.94 -17.89
N GLN A 100 -21.35 -5.39 -17.74
CA GLN A 100 -20.13 -6.14 -18.01
C GLN A 100 -19.91 -7.32 -17.06
N LYS A 101 -20.32 -7.18 -15.79
CA LYS A 101 -20.32 -8.29 -14.81
C LYS A 101 -21.28 -9.42 -15.19
N ASN A 102 -22.44 -9.07 -15.74
CA ASN A 102 -23.42 -10.06 -16.18
C ASN A 102 -22.98 -10.77 -17.47
N GLU A 103 -22.32 -10.07 -18.39
CA GLU A 103 -21.78 -10.67 -19.62
C GLU A 103 -20.55 -11.56 -19.37
N SER A 104 -19.77 -11.25 -18.34
CA SER A 104 -18.56 -12.01 -17.97
C SER A 104 -18.83 -13.17 -17.00
N ARG A 105 -20.09 -13.42 -16.65
CA ARG A 105 -20.55 -14.52 -15.81
C ARG A 105 -20.96 -15.72 -16.65
#